data_AF-A0A3D5D9Q9-F1
#
_entry.id   AF-A0A3D5D9Q9-F1
#
_cell.length_a   1.000
_cell.length_b   1.000
_cell.length_c   1.000
_cell.angle_alpha   90.00
_cell.angle_beta   90.00
_cell.angle_gamma   90.00
#
_symmetry.space_group_name_H-M   'P 1'
#
loop_
_entity.id
_entity.type
_entity.pdbx_description
1 polymer ?
#
loop_
_entity_poly.entity_id
_entity_poly.type
_entity_poly.pdbx_seq_one_letter_code
_entity_poly.pdbx_strand_id
1 'polypeptide(L)'
;MSEHFNRSALVCVAPVIFVILWSTGFVGTRFVIPYADPITFTALRFAIVCTLLTAFVIASRRELPRPWSMWLHLAISGVLIHAFFVGGMFVAIYLGVNISIAALIAGTQPLLTAIVAIPFLGEALSLRQWIGFVTGFLGLSMVVTKSLEIGDLPLTGLSGAVIALCGITFGTLYQKRYVVGVDLLSGSAIQFFFALLP
;
A
#
# COMPACT_ATOMS: atom_id res chain seq x y z
N MET A 1 30.50 -4.63 -16.73
CA MET A 1 30.38 -3.18 -16.45
C MET A 1 29.02 -2.61 -16.86
N SER A 2 28.41 -3.09 -17.96
CA SER A 2 27.04 -2.72 -18.40
C SER A 2 25.91 -3.21 -17.46
N GLU A 3 26.04 -4.39 -16.85
CA GLU A 3 25.03 -4.93 -15.92
C GLU A 3 24.86 -4.08 -14.63
N HIS A 4 25.97 -3.58 -14.07
CA HIS A 4 25.94 -2.74 -12.88
C HIS A 4 25.33 -1.35 -13.16
N PHE A 5 25.60 -0.78 -14.34
CA PHE A 5 25.01 0.50 -14.76
C PHE A 5 23.49 0.37 -14.96
N ASN A 6 23.03 -0.73 -15.57
CA ASN A 6 21.61 -0.98 -15.81
C ASN A 6 20.84 -1.24 -14.50
N ARG A 7 21.43 -1.96 -13.55
CA ARG A 7 20.84 -2.12 -12.20
C ARG A 7 20.72 -0.80 -11.46
N SER A 8 21.73 0.07 -11.49
CA SER A 8 21.68 1.37 -10.82
C SER A 8 20.64 2.32 -11.41
N ALA A 9 20.49 2.32 -12.75
CA ALA A 9 19.44 3.08 -13.42
C ALA A 9 18.04 2.54 -13.06
N LEU A 10 17.85 1.22 -13.06
CA LEU A 10 16.58 0.59 -12.65
C LEU A 10 16.19 0.93 -11.21
N VAL A 11 17.15 0.91 -10.27
CA VAL A 11 16.90 1.28 -8.86
C VAL A 11 16.51 2.77 -8.75
N CYS A 12 17.10 3.64 -9.55
CA CYS A 12 16.78 5.07 -9.53
C CYS A 12 15.39 5.39 -10.12
N VAL A 13 14.98 4.65 -11.16
CA VAL A 13 13.70 4.87 -11.87
C VAL A 13 12.53 4.12 -11.21
N ALA A 14 12.80 3.04 -10.48
CA ALA A 14 11.76 2.22 -9.84
C ALA A 14 10.78 3.03 -8.95
N PRO A 15 11.21 3.99 -8.10
CA PRO A 15 10.28 4.82 -7.33
C PRO A 15 9.36 5.67 -8.19
N VAL A 16 9.84 6.18 -9.32
CA VAL A 16 9.03 7.00 -10.25
C VAL A 16 7.95 6.14 -10.91
N ILE A 17 8.34 4.95 -11.41
CA ILE A 17 7.40 3.98 -11.98
C ILE A 17 6.38 3.57 -10.92
N PHE A 18 6.83 3.28 -9.69
CA PHE A 18 5.96 2.94 -8.58
C PHE A 18 4.94 4.04 -8.30
N VAL A 19 5.35 5.31 -8.22
CA VAL A 19 4.44 6.43 -7.98
C VAL A 19 3.39 6.53 -9.09
N ILE A 20 3.78 6.39 -10.36
CA ILE A 20 2.83 6.43 -11.49
C ILE A 20 1.83 5.28 -11.36
N LEU A 21 2.31 4.04 -11.24
CA LEU A 21 1.46 2.85 -11.15
C LEU A 21 0.53 2.91 -9.93
N TRP A 22 1.05 3.35 -8.78
CA TRP A 22 0.28 3.45 -7.55
C TRP A 22 -0.79 4.54 -7.61
N SER A 23 -0.47 5.69 -8.20
CA SER A 23 -1.40 6.82 -8.32
C SER A 23 -2.62 6.47 -9.18
N THR A 24 -2.47 5.56 -10.16
CA THR A 24 -3.62 5.08 -10.95
C THR A 24 -4.68 4.38 -10.09
N GLY A 25 -4.33 3.87 -8.91
CA GLY A 25 -5.29 3.28 -7.97
C GLY A 25 -6.38 4.27 -7.57
N PHE A 26 -5.99 5.46 -7.09
CA PHE A 26 -6.94 6.51 -6.73
C PHE A 26 -7.72 7.03 -7.94
N VAL A 27 -7.05 7.25 -9.07
CA VAL A 27 -7.73 7.68 -10.31
C VAL A 27 -8.79 6.65 -10.72
N GLY A 28 -8.44 5.36 -10.68
CA GLY A 28 -9.35 4.25 -10.95
C GLY A 28 -10.53 4.21 -9.99
N THR A 29 -10.31 4.40 -8.69
CA THR A 29 -11.38 4.46 -7.68
C THR A 29 -12.45 5.49 -8.05
N ARG A 30 -12.05 6.69 -8.49
CA ARG A 30 -12.99 7.73 -8.93
C ARG A 30 -13.89 7.27 -10.08
N PHE A 31 -13.35 6.51 -11.03
CA PHE A 31 -14.11 6.01 -12.16
C PHE A 31 -14.98 4.81 -11.80
N VAL A 32 -14.63 4.03 -10.78
CA VAL A 32 -15.28 2.76 -10.45
C VAL A 32 -16.42 2.91 -9.44
N ILE A 33 -16.27 3.80 -8.45
CA ILE A 33 -17.26 4.00 -7.38
C ILE A 33 -18.71 4.15 -7.87
N PRO A 34 -19.00 4.82 -9.00
CA PRO A 34 -20.38 4.94 -9.49
C PRO A 34 -20.98 3.62 -10.03
N TYR A 35 -20.16 2.62 -10.33
CA TYR A 35 -20.57 1.42 -11.08
C TYR A 35 -20.44 0.12 -10.29
N ALA A 36 -19.63 0.10 -9.23
CA ALA A 36 -19.37 -1.13 -8.48
C ALA A 36 -19.20 -0.86 -6.98
N ASP A 37 -19.67 -1.82 -6.18
CA ASP A 37 -19.37 -1.88 -4.76
C ASP A 37 -17.84 -1.97 -4.54
N PRO A 38 -17.28 -1.17 -3.61
CA PRO A 38 -15.84 -1.06 -3.42
C PRO A 38 -15.17 -2.39 -3.05
N ILE A 39 -15.82 -3.21 -2.21
CA ILE A 39 -15.26 -4.49 -1.76
C ILE A 39 -15.29 -5.50 -2.89
N THR A 40 -16.39 -5.55 -3.65
CA THR A 40 -16.51 -6.43 -4.82
C THR A 40 -15.44 -6.10 -5.86
N PHE A 41 -15.21 -4.82 -6.12
CA PHE A 41 -14.20 -4.39 -7.07
C PHE A 41 -12.77 -4.74 -6.62
N THR A 42 -12.43 -4.48 -5.36
CA THR A 42 -11.09 -4.82 -4.84
C THR A 42 -10.88 -6.32 -4.76
N ALA A 43 -11.90 -7.11 -4.39
CA ALA A 43 -11.84 -8.57 -4.41
C ALA A 43 -11.59 -9.11 -5.82
N LEU A 44 -12.31 -8.64 -6.84
CA LEU A 44 -12.06 -9.02 -8.23
C LEU A 44 -10.65 -8.65 -8.68
N ARG A 45 -10.20 -7.44 -8.35
CA ARG A 45 -8.84 -6.98 -8.64
C ARG A 45 -7.79 -7.90 -8.00
N PHE A 46 -7.96 -8.27 -6.73
CA PHE A 46 -7.05 -9.17 -6.03
C PHE A 46 -7.11 -10.59 -6.59
N ALA A 47 -8.27 -11.08 -6.99
CA ALA A 47 -8.42 -12.39 -7.61
C ALA A 47 -7.67 -12.48 -8.94
N ILE A 48 -7.78 -11.45 -9.78
CA ILE A 48 -7.02 -11.35 -11.03
C ILE A 48 -5.51 -11.33 -10.75
N VAL A 49 -5.06 -10.46 -9.84
CA VAL A 49 -3.62 -10.35 -9.51
C VAL A 49 -3.09 -11.65 -8.91
N CYS A 50 -3.83 -12.25 -7.98
CA CYS A 50 -3.48 -13.53 -7.36
C CYS A 50 -3.34 -14.63 -8.42
N THR A 51 -4.30 -14.72 -9.35
CA THR A 51 -4.28 -15.71 -10.44
C THR A 51 -3.06 -15.53 -11.34
N LEU A 52 -2.80 -14.29 -11.79
CA LEU A 52 -1.67 -13.99 -12.66
C LEU A 52 -0.32 -14.26 -11.97
N LEU A 53 -0.16 -13.82 -10.71
CA LEU A 53 1.06 -14.07 -9.96
C LEU A 53 1.27 -15.56 -9.68
N THR A 54 0.21 -16.28 -9.33
CA THR A 54 0.29 -17.74 -9.11
C THR A 54 0.67 -18.47 -10.39
N ALA A 55 0.05 -18.12 -11.53
CA ALA A 55 0.42 -18.67 -12.83
C ALA A 55 1.89 -18.39 -13.16
N PHE A 56 2.37 -17.17 -12.88
CA PHE A 56 3.77 -16.80 -13.12
C PHE A 56 4.75 -17.53 -12.20
N VAL A 57 4.40 -17.73 -10.92
CA VAL A 57 5.18 -18.50 -9.94
C VAL A 57 5.33 -19.95 -10.39
N ILE A 58 4.24 -20.56 -10.86
CA ILE A 58 4.24 -21.94 -11.39
C ILE A 58 5.07 -22.02 -12.67
N ALA A 59 4.83 -21.13 -13.63
CA ALA A 59 5.54 -21.12 -14.92
C ALA A 59 7.05 -20.89 -14.76
N SER A 60 7.43 -20.01 -13.82
CA SER A 60 8.83 -19.67 -13.54
C SER A 60 9.49 -20.61 -12.52
N ARG A 61 8.76 -21.62 -12.01
CA ARG A 61 9.22 -22.56 -10.98
C ARG A 61 9.86 -21.86 -9.77
N ARG A 62 9.25 -20.76 -9.32
CA ARG A 62 9.74 -19.98 -8.18
C ARG A 62 9.63 -20.78 -6.89
N GLU A 63 10.58 -20.56 -5.99
CA GLU A 63 10.57 -21.20 -4.68
C GLU A 63 9.42 -20.65 -3.84
N LEU A 64 8.66 -21.56 -3.23
CA LEU A 64 7.64 -21.21 -2.26
C LEU A 64 8.28 -20.92 -0.89
N PRO A 65 7.71 -19.99 -0.11
CA PRO A 65 8.27 -19.64 1.18
C PRO A 65 8.30 -20.84 2.12
N ARG A 66 9.46 -21.08 2.73
CA ARG A 66 9.68 -22.06 3.79
C ARG A 66 10.33 -21.36 4.98
N PRO A 67 10.03 -21.75 6.23
CA PRO A 67 9.06 -22.76 6.67
C PRO A 67 7.59 -22.33 6.49
N TRP A 68 6.63 -23.26 6.67
CA TRP A 68 5.19 -22.97 6.54
C TRP A 68 4.69 -21.87 7.49
N SER A 69 5.36 -21.63 8.62
CA SER A 69 5.07 -20.48 9.49
C SER A 69 5.23 -19.13 8.77
N MET A 70 6.04 -19.05 7.71
CA MET A 70 6.15 -17.85 6.87
C MET A 70 4.83 -17.49 6.17
N TRP A 71 3.98 -18.48 5.90
CA TRP A 71 2.68 -18.25 5.27
C TRP A 71 1.74 -17.46 6.19
N LEU A 72 1.83 -17.67 7.51
CA LEU A 72 1.08 -16.87 8.47
C LEU A 72 1.55 -15.40 8.46
N HIS A 73 2.87 -15.17 8.38
CA HIS A 73 3.40 -13.81 8.29
C HIS A 73 3.00 -13.10 6.99
N LEU A 74 2.99 -13.85 5.87
CA LEU A 74 2.49 -13.37 4.59
C LEU A 74 0.98 -13.12 4.63
N ALA A 75 0.20 -13.96 5.30
CA ALA A 75 -1.24 -13.75 5.48
C ALA A 75 -1.52 -12.45 6.26
N ILE A 76 -0.88 -12.28 7.42
CA ILE A 76 -1.06 -11.10 8.27
C ILE A 76 -0.67 -9.82 7.52
N SER A 77 0.52 -9.80 6.89
CA SER A 77 0.95 -8.64 6.11
C SER A 77 0.06 -8.38 4.89
N GLY A 78 -0.32 -9.42 4.15
CA GLY A 78 -1.20 -9.32 2.98
C GLY A 78 -2.57 -8.76 3.32
N VAL A 79 -3.21 -9.25 4.38
CA VAL A 79 -4.50 -8.74 4.86
C VAL A 79 -4.38 -7.28 5.29
N LEU A 80 -3.37 -6.92 6.06
CA LEU A 80 -3.16 -5.55 6.53
C LEU A 80 -2.88 -4.55 5.40
N ILE A 81 -2.01 -4.93 4.45
CA ILE A 81 -1.57 -4.04 3.36
C ILE A 81 -2.59 -3.97 2.22
N HIS A 82 -3.25 -5.08 1.88
CA HIS A 82 -4.15 -5.10 0.72
C HIS A 82 -5.60 -4.98 1.13
N ALA A 83 -6.11 -5.87 1.97
CA ALA A 83 -7.53 -5.83 2.31
C ALA A 83 -7.88 -4.60 3.18
N PHE A 84 -7.19 -4.41 4.31
CA PHE A 84 -7.48 -3.31 5.22
C PHE A 84 -7.18 -1.96 4.60
N PHE A 85 -6.00 -1.80 4.00
CA PHE A 85 -5.65 -0.52 3.41
C PHE A 85 -6.36 -0.26 2.08
N VAL A 86 -6.18 -1.08 1.05
CA VAL A 86 -6.79 -0.78 -0.26
C VAL A 86 -8.32 -0.91 -0.19
N GLY A 87 -8.84 -1.96 0.44
CA GLY A 87 -10.28 -2.11 0.66
C GLY A 87 -10.86 -0.99 1.54
N GLY A 88 -10.24 -0.72 2.69
CA GLY A 88 -10.69 0.34 3.59
C GLY A 88 -10.62 1.75 2.99
N MET A 89 -9.59 2.06 2.19
CA MET A 89 -9.51 3.33 1.46
C MET A 89 -10.60 3.45 0.40
N PHE A 90 -10.90 2.38 -0.35
CA PHE A 90 -11.99 2.39 -1.33
C PHE A 90 -13.35 2.57 -0.65
N VAL A 91 -13.59 1.89 0.47
CA VAL A 91 -14.80 2.05 1.29
C VAL A 91 -14.89 3.47 1.84
N ALA A 92 -13.81 4.05 2.36
CA ALA A 92 -13.81 5.41 2.87
C ALA A 92 -14.23 6.43 1.79
N ILE A 93 -13.70 6.30 0.57
CA ILE A 93 -14.07 7.17 -0.56
C ILE A 93 -15.53 6.92 -0.97
N TYR A 94 -15.99 5.66 -0.97
CA TYR A 94 -17.38 5.32 -1.23
C TYR A 94 -18.35 5.92 -0.18
N LEU A 95 -17.93 6.00 1.08
CA LEU A 95 -18.66 6.65 2.18
C LEU A 95 -18.60 8.19 2.15
N GLY A 96 -18.08 8.78 1.06
CA GLY A 96 -18.11 10.22 0.82
C GLY A 96 -16.82 10.96 1.18
N VAL A 97 -15.75 10.27 1.58
CA VAL A 97 -14.44 10.94 1.73
C VAL A 97 -13.97 11.41 0.37
N ASN A 98 -13.70 12.72 0.25
CA ASN A 98 -13.12 13.29 -0.96
C ASN A 98 -11.81 12.56 -1.30
N ILE A 99 -11.64 12.18 -2.56
CA ILE A 99 -10.48 11.41 -3.00
C ILE A 99 -9.14 12.12 -2.77
N SER A 100 -9.12 13.45 -2.81
CA SER A 100 -7.95 14.26 -2.48
C SER A 100 -7.62 14.19 -0.98
N ILE A 101 -8.62 14.15 -0.10
CA ILE A 101 -8.43 13.95 1.35
C ILE A 101 -7.93 12.54 1.62
N ALA A 102 -8.50 11.53 0.96
CA ALA A 102 -8.03 10.16 1.03
C ALA A 102 -6.56 10.03 0.59
N ALA A 103 -6.17 10.70 -0.50
CA ALA A 103 -4.79 10.75 -0.96
C ALA A 103 -3.85 11.47 0.03
N LEU A 104 -4.32 12.54 0.68
CA LEU A 104 -3.57 13.22 1.75
C LEU A 104 -3.32 12.29 2.94
N ILE A 105 -4.35 11.59 3.40
CA ILE A 105 -4.26 10.61 4.49
C ILE A 105 -3.26 9.51 4.11
N ALA A 106 -3.39 8.90 2.93
CA ALA A 106 -2.44 7.89 2.47
C ALA A 106 -1.01 8.44 2.33
N GLY A 107 -0.85 9.68 1.89
CA GLY A 107 0.46 10.34 1.80
C GLY A 107 1.09 10.67 3.16
N THR A 108 0.35 10.59 4.26
CA THR A 108 0.91 10.67 5.62
C THR A 108 1.53 9.36 6.09
N GLN A 109 1.27 8.25 5.39
CA GLN A 109 1.80 6.92 5.74
C GLN A 109 3.32 6.92 6.00
N PRO A 110 4.18 7.56 5.19
CA PRO A 110 5.61 7.51 5.42
C PRO A 110 6.02 8.18 6.73
N LEU A 111 5.34 9.27 7.11
CA LEU A 111 5.56 9.97 8.38
C LEU A 111 5.08 9.12 9.57
N LEU A 112 3.90 8.50 9.46
CA LEU A 112 3.41 7.60 10.50
C LEU A 112 4.33 6.37 10.65
N THR A 113 4.74 5.79 9.53
CA THR A 113 5.66 4.65 9.49
C THR A 113 7.02 5.00 10.09
N ALA A 114 7.54 6.19 9.80
CA ALA A 114 8.77 6.73 10.39
C ALA A 114 8.71 6.78 11.92
N ILE A 115 7.59 7.27 12.47
CA ILE A 115 7.39 7.37 13.93
C ILE A 115 7.25 5.98 14.56
N VAL A 116 6.47 5.08 13.95
CA VAL A 116 6.19 3.73 14.48
C VAL A 116 7.38 2.78 14.28
N ALA A 117 8.24 3.01 13.28
CA ALA A 117 9.44 2.21 13.06
C ALA A 117 10.44 2.31 14.21
N ILE A 118 10.51 3.44 14.93
CA ILE A 118 11.44 3.62 16.05
C ILE A 118 11.17 2.59 17.16
N PRO A 119 9.97 2.50 17.76
CA PRO A 119 9.69 1.49 18.79
C PRO A 119 9.60 0.06 18.22
N PHE A 120 9.19 -0.12 16.96
CA PHE A 120 8.92 -1.45 16.40
C PHE A 120 10.15 -2.15 15.81
N LEU A 121 11.07 -1.38 15.23
CA LEU A 121 12.27 -1.87 14.55
C LEU A 121 13.58 -1.40 15.21
N GLY A 122 13.52 -0.42 16.12
CA GLY A 122 14.71 0.18 16.72
C GLY A 122 15.51 1.07 15.75
N GLU A 123 14.94 1.42 14.60
CA GLU A 123 15.60 2.22 13.57
C GLU A 123 15.37 3.71 13.83
N ALA A 124 16.45 4.48 13.98
CA ALA A 124 16.39 5.94 14.07
C ALA A 124 16.54 6.58 12.69
N LEU A 125 15.76 7.62 12.42
CA LEU A 125 15.84 8.38 11.17
C LEU A 125 16.85 9.51 11.27
N SER A 126 17.60 9.70 10.20
CA SER A 126 18.49 10.85 10.05
C SER A 126 17.68 12.15 9.88
N LEU A 127 18.28 13.29 10.26
CA LEU A 127 17.67 14.60 10.08
C LEU A 127 17.31 14.91 8.62
N ARG A 128 18.11 14.40 7.66
CA ARG A 128 17.84 14.55 6.22
C ARG A 128 16.56 13.84 5.78
N GLN A 129 16.29 12.65 6.31
CA GLN A 129 15.05 11.92 6.04
C GLN A 129 13.83 12.65 6.62
N TRP A 130 13.97 13.21 7.82
CA TRP A 130 12.93 14.03 8.45
C TRP A 130 12.57 15.27 7.62
N ILE A 131 13.58 16.01 7.14
CA ILE A 131 13.37 17.17 6.27
C ILE A 131 12.62 16.73 4.99
N GLY A 132 13.04 15.63 4.36
CA GLY A 132 12.38 15.08 3.18
C GLY A 132 10.89 14.75 3.43
N PHE A 133 10.57 14.12 4.56
CA PHE A 133 9.19 13.81 4.94
C PHE A 133 8.35 15.08 5.15
N VAL A 134 8.87 16.05 5.90
CA VAL A 134 8.16 17.30 6.18
C VAL A 134 7.93 18.09 4.88
N THR A 135 8.95 18.24 4.04
CA THR A 135 8.82 18.94 2.76
C THR A 135 7.85 18.24 1.82
N GLY A 136 7.90 16.91 1.71
CA GLY A 136 6.97 16.12 0.89
C GLY A 136 5.52 16.24 1.38
N PHE A 137 5.31 16.18 2.70
CA PHE A 137 3.99 16.34 3.30
C PHE A 137 3.42 17.75 3.12
N LEU A 138 4.25 18.80 3.25
CA LEU A 138 3.84 20.18 2.98
C LEU A 138 3.43 20.36 1.52
N GLY A 139 4.22 19.84 0.57
CA GLY A 139 3.89 19.87 -0.85
C GLY A 139 2.56 19.17 -1.15
N LEU A 140 2.33 17.99 -0.57
CA LEU A 140 1.07 17.26 -0.70
C LEU A 140 -0.11 18.05 -0.11
N SER A 141 0.08 18.65 1.06
CA SER A 141 -0.94 19.47 1.73
C SER A 141 -1.34 20.67 0.85
N MET A 142 -0.38 21.34 0.23
CA MET A 142 -0.63 22.47 -0.69
C MET A 142 -1.44 22.08 -1.94
N VAL A 143 -1.28 20.85 -2.44
CA VAL A 143 -2.07 20.33 -3.57
C VAL A 143 -3.52 20.06 -3.15
N VAL A 144 -3.72 19.62 -1.90
CA VAL A 144 -5.01 19.18 -1.39
C VAL A 144 -5.84 20.33 -0.79
N THR A 145 -5.25 21.49 -0.46
CA THR A 145 -5.97 22.64 0.13
C THR A 145 -7.20 23.07 -0.66
N LYS A 146 -7.16 23.04 -2.00
CA LYS A 146 -8.34 23.34 -2.85
C LYS A 146 -9.48 22.34 -2.70
N SER A 147 -9.20 21.14 -2.19
CA SER A 147 -10.20 20.11 -1.93
C SER A 147 -10.77 20.19 -0.51
N LEU A 148 -10.21 21.03 0.37
CA LEU A 148 -10.68 21.26 1.74
C LEU A 148 -11.82 22.30 1.80
N GLU A 149 -12.13 22.99 0.70
CA GLU A 149 -13.21 23.98 0.65
C GLU A 149 -14.63 23.36 0.59
N ILE A 150 -14.81 22.06 0.87
CA ILE A 150 -16.02 21.33 0.48
C ILE A 150 -16.56 20.45 1.62
N GLY A 151 -17.65 20.92 2.24
CA GLY A 151 -18.74 20.12 2.83
C GLY A 151 -18.47 19.37 4.15
N ASP A 152 -19.53 18.77 4.69
CA ASP A 152 -19.48 17.89 5.88
C ASP A 152 -18.49 16.75 5.66
N LEU A 153 -17.53 16.60 6.58
CA LEU A 153 -16.61 15.46 6.61
C LEU A 153 -17.36 14.24 7.15
N PRO A 154 -17.59 13.19 6.34
CA PRO A 154 -18.27 11.99 6.82
C PRO A 154 -17.35 11.27 7.80
N LEU A 155 -17.61 11.44 9.10
CA LEU A 155 -16.79 10.91 10.20
C LEU A 155 -16.58 9.40 10.08
N THR A 156 -17.60 8.68 9.61
CA THR A 156 -17.56 7.24 9.34
C THR A 156 -16.51 6.91 8.27
N GLY A 157 -16.54 7.58 7.12
CA GLY A 157 -15.55 7.40 6.06
C GLY A 157 -14.14 7.80 6.51
N LEU A 158 -14.01 8.89 7.27
CA LEU A 158 -12.73 9.35 7.80
C LEU A 158 -12.11 8.33 8.77
N SER A 159 -12.91 7.77 9.68
CA SER A 159 -12.45 6.68 10.56
C SER A 159 -11.99 5.46 9.76
N GLY A 160 -12.70 5.11 8.68
CA GLY A 160 -12.30 4.04 7.76
C GLY A 160 -10.94 4.31 7.10
N ALA A 161 -10.70 5.53 6.63
CA ALA A 161 -9.43 5.93 6.04
C ALA A 161 -8.27 5.89 7.05
N VAL A 162 -8.50 6.28 8.31
CA VAL A 162 -7.51 6.19 9.38
C VAL A 162 -7.20 4.73 9.74
N ILE A 163 -8.22 3.88 9.84
CA ILE A 163 -8.03 2.44 10.08
C ILE A 163 -7.22 1.82 8.93
N ALA A 164 -7.55 2.17 7.69
CA ALA A 164 -6.82 1.74 6.50
C ALA A 164 -5.35 2.17 6.55
N LEU A 165 -5.08 3.44 6.90
CA LEU A 165 -3.73 3.97 7.08
C LEU A 165 -2.94 3.19 8.14
N CYS A 166 -3.55 2.92 9.30
CA CYS A 166 -2.94 2.08 10.32
C CYS A 166 -2.64 0.68 9.79
N GLY A 167 -3.57 0.08 9.03
CA GLY A 167 -3.40 -1.21 8.37
C GLY A 167 -2.12 -1.29 7.53
N ILE A 168 -1.92 -0.35 6.61
CA ILE A 168 -0.69 -0.37 5.78
C ILE A 168 0.57 -0.05 6.59
N THR A 169 0.51 0.84 7.58
CA THR A 169 1.70 1.14 8.41
C THR A 169 2.12 -0.09 9.22
N PHE A 170 1.22 -0.72 9.96
CA PHE A 170 1.55 -1.92 10.72
C PHE A 170 1.89 -3.09 9.80
N GLY A 171 1.16 -3.27 8.70
CA GLY A 171 1.41 -4.32 7.71
C GLY A 171 2.79 -4.22 7.08
N THR A 172 3.23 -3.03 6.68
CA THR A 172 4.56 -2.81 6.07
C THR A 172 5.70 -3.00 7.07
N LEU A 173 5.54 -2.52 8.31
CA LEU A 173 6.51 -2.75 9.38
C LEU A 173 6.59 -4.24 9.77
N TYR A 174 5.43 -4.91 9.85
CA TYR A 174 5.35 -6.35 10.10
C TYR A 174 6.02 -7.14 8.99
N GLN A 175 5.74 -6.81 7.72
CA GLN A 175 6.38 -7.43 6.56
C GLN A 175 7.90 -7.25 6.62
N LYS A 176 8.37 -6.02 6.89
CA LYS A 176 9.79 -5.73 7.02
C LYS A 176 10.46 -6.53 8.15
N ARG A 177 9.76 -6.78 9.26
CA ARG A 177 10.30 -7.46 10.44
C ARG A 177 10.33 -8.98 10.32
N TYR A 178 9.31 -9.58 9.69
CA TYR A 178 9.08 -11.03 9.72
C TYR A 178 9.16 -11.70 8.34
N VAL A 179 8.90 -10.99 7.26
CA VAL A 179 8.89 -11.52 5.88
C VAL A 179 10.21 -11.18 5.20
N VAL A 180 11.29 -11.82 5.66
CA VAL A 180 12.66 -11.59 5.16
C VAL A 180 13.12 -12.81 4.36
N GLY A 181 13.79 -12.57 3.22
CA GLY A 181 14.37 -13.64 2.40
C GLY A 181 13.34 -14.44 1.57
N VAL A 182 12.12 -13.93 1.42
CA VAL A 182 11.08 -14.53 0.59
C VAL A 182 11.17 -14.01 -0.84
N ASP A 183 11.03 -14.89 -1.84
CA ASP A 183 10.92 -14.48 -3.25
C ASP A 183 9.72 -13.54 -3.43
N LEU A 184 9.95 -12.41 -4.09
CA LEU A 184 8.95 -11.34 -4.19
C LEU A 184 7.67 -11.80 -4.87
N LEU A 185 7.76 -12.65 -5.91
CA LEU A 185 6.61 -13.09 -6.68
C LEU A 185 5.78 -14.10 -5.89
N SER A 186 6.44 -15.09 -5.27
CA SER A 186 5.75 -16.10 -4.46
C SER A 186 5.16 -15.49 -3.19
N GLY A 187 5.89 -14.59 -2.53
CA GLY A 187 5.40 -13.83 -1.38
C GLY A 187 4.18 -12.98 -1.72
N SER A 188 4.24 -12.18 -2.79
CA SER A 188 3.10 -11.35 -3.21
C SER A 188 1.89 -12.18 -3.64
N ALA A 189 2.07 -13.31 -4.34
CA ALA A 189 0.95 -14.19 -4.68
C ALA A 189 0.19 -14.66 -3.43
N ILE A 190 0.92 -15.07 -2.39
CA ILE A 190 0.34 -15.52 -1.12
C ILE A 190 -0.33 -14.35 -0.37
N GLN A 191 0.28 -13.17 -0.35
CA GLN A 191 -0.31 -11.97 0.26
C GLN A 191 -1.65 -11.60 -0.40
N PHE A 192 -1.72 -11.60 -1.73
CA PHE A 192 -2.97 -11.33 -2.46
C PHE A 192 -4.01 -12.44 -2.28
N PHE A 193 -3.59 -13.70 -2.18
CA PHE A 193 -4.50 -14.81 -1.87
C PHE A 193 -5.20 -14.60 -0.53
N PHE A 194 -4.44 -14.32 0.54
CA PHE A 194 -5.03 -14.10 1.86
C PHE A 194 -5.82 -12.80 1.97
N ALA A 195 -5.50 -11.79 1.15
CA ALA A 195 -6.27 -10.56 1.06
C ALA A 195 -7.68 -10.73 0.46
N LEU A 196 -8.04 -11.89 -0.09
CA LEU A 196 -9.39 -12.21 -0.60
C LEU A 196 -10.37 -12.67 0.47
N LEU A 197 -9.88 -13.09 1.64
CA LEU A 197 -10.68 -13.69 2.70
C LEU A 197 -11.46 -12.74 3.65
N PRO A 198 -11.03 -11.49 3.89
CA PRO A 198 -11.62 -10.62 4.93
C PRO A 198 -12.80 -9.77 4.46
#